data_AF-A0A829GE70-F1
#
_entry.id   AF-A0A829GE70-F1
#
_cell.length_a   1.000
_cell.length_b   1.000
_cell.length_c   1.000
_cell.angle_alpha   90.00
_cell.angle_beta   90.00
_cell.angle_gamma   90.00
#
_symmetry.space_group_name_H-M   'P 1'
#
loop_
_entity.id
_entity.type
_entity.pdbx_description
1 polymer ?
#
loop_
_entity_poly.entity_id
_entity_poly.type
_entity_poly.pdbx_seq_one_letter_code
_entity_poly.pdbx_strand_id
1 'polypeptide(L)'
;MAARQLIKEAGRKEAPGRPILYATTQFFLDYFGLNRLADLPPLADAPADTGEVDLFTAFRHDDDQEEATIDEKKMEQNQQHDNQN
;
A
#
# COMPACT_ATOMS: atom_id res chain seq x y z
N MET A 1 2.64 -13.96 27.20
CA MET A 1 1.33 -14.66 27.21
C MET A 1 0.22 -13.61 27.36
N ALA A 2 -0.29 -13.03 26.27
CA ALA A 2 -1.41 -12.04 26.31
C ALA A 2 -2.03 -11.73 24.94
N ALA A 3 -1.35 -12.02 23.83
CA ALA A 3 -1.78 -11.58 22.49
C ALA A 3 -3.09 -12.23 21.97
N ARG A 4 -3.63 -13.26 22.63
CA ARG A 4 -4.72 -14.08 22.06
C ARG A 4 -6.13 -13.52 22.27
N GLN A 5 -6.30 -12.44 23.03
CA GLN A 5 -7.62 -11.92 23.39
C GLN A 5 -7.82 -10.42 23.11
N LEU A 6 -6.89 -9.75 22.42
CA LEU A 6 -7.03 -8.31 22.14
C LEU A 6 -8.06 -7.99 21.04
N ILE A 7 -8.25 -8.91 20.10
CA ILE A 7 -9.17 -8.76 18.96
C ILE A 7 -10.08 -9.98 18.82
N LYS A 8 -11.24 -9.79 18.17
CA LYS A 8 -12.22 -10.83 17.84
C LYS A 8 -12.83 -10.58 16.47
N GLU A 9 -13.46 -11.60 15.90
CA GLU A 9 -14.31 -11.46 14.73
C GLU A 9 -15.58 -10.66 15.09
N ALA A 10 -15.93 -9.71 14.24
CA ALA A 10 -17.04 -8.76 14.40
C ALA A 10 -18.12 -8.92 13.31
N GLY A 11 -18.06 -10.03 12.56
CA GLY A 11 -18.97 -10.33 11.45
C GLY A 11 -18.26 -10.33 10.11
N ARG A 12 -19.02 -10.14 9.04
CA ARG A 12 -18.50 -10.11 7.67
C ARG A 12 -19.01 -8.88 6.94
N LYS A 13 -18.18 -8.28 6.09
CA LYS A 13 -18.58 -7.14 5.26
C LYS A 13 -19.46 -7.64 4.10
N GLU A 14 -20.55 -6.95 3.82
CA GLU A 14 -21.41 -7.21 2.66
C GLU A 14 -20.78 -6.62 1.39
N ALA A 15 -19.69 -7.25 0.95
CA ALA A 15 -18.92 -6.93 -0.25
C ALA A 15 -18.48 -8.24 -0.94
N PRO A 16 -18.04 -8.21 -2.22
CA PRO A 16 -17.52 -9.39 -2.90
C PRO A 16 -16.45 -10.11 -2.06
N GLY A 17 -16.55 -11.43 -1.95
CA GLY A 17 -15.67 -12.26 -1.11
C GLY A 17 -16.03 -12.27 0.39
N ARG A 18 -16.99 -11.43 0.83
CA ARG A 18 -17.52 -11.35 2.20
C ARG A 18 -16.41 -11.41 3.27
N PRO A 19 -15.44 -10.49 3.29
CA PRO A 19 -14.30 -10.58 4.21
C PRO A 19 -14.73 -10.51 5.68
N ILE A 20 -13.97 -11.17 6.56
CA ILE A 20 -14.19 -11.15 8.01
C ILE A 20 -13.80 -9.76 8.55
N LEU A 21 -14.68 -9.17 9.36
CA LEU A 21 -14.41 -7.94 10.10
C LEU A 21 -13.83 -8.30 11.46
N TYR A 22 -12.88 -7.50 11.93
CA TYR A 22 -12.29 -7.65 13.27
C TYR A 22 -12.58 -6.41 14.12
N ALA A 23 -12.74 -6.62 15.42
CA ALA A 23 -12.89 -5.56 16.41
C ALA A 23 -12.08 -5.86 17.67
N THR A 24 -11.84 -4.83 18.48
CA THR A 24 -11.21 -5.00 19.80
C THR A 24 -12.18 -5.69 20.78
N THR A 25 -11.62 -6.25 21.84
CA THR A 25 -12.39 -6.91 22.91
C THR A 25 -12.46 -6.03 24.16
N GLN A 26 -13.18 -6.49 25.19
CA GLN A 26 -13.13 -5.86 26.50
C GLN A 26 -11.73 -5.97 27.13
N PHE A 27 -11.06 -7.12 26.94
CA PHE A 27 -9.70 -7.34 27.43
C PHE A 27 -8.69 -6.34 26.84
N PHE A 28 -8.90 -5.87 25.60
CA PHE A 28 -8.13 -4.77 25.05
C PHE A 28 -8.26 -3.52 25.93
N LEU A 29 -9.49 -3.11 26.28
CA LEU A 29 -9.73 -1.93 27.11
C LEU A 29 -9.06 -2.10 28.48
N ASP A 30 -9.24 -3.25 29.12
CA ASP A 30 -8.63 -3.54 30.43
C ASP A 30 -7.09 -3.53 30.37
N TYR A 31 -6.51 -4.09 29.30
CA TYR A 31 -5.07 -4.15 29.09
C TYR A 31 -4.46 -2.76 28.90
N PHE A 32 -5.16 -1.85 28.21
CA PHE A 32 -4.74 -0.47 27.99
C PHE A 32 -5.22 0.50 29.09
N GLY A 33 -5.93 0.01 30.12
CA GLY A 33 -6.46 0.83 31.21
C GLY A 33 -7.54 1.83 30.78
N LEU A 34 -8.30 1.50 29.74
CA LEU A 34 -9.36 2.34 29.17
C LEU A 34 -10.73 1.87 29.67
N ASN A 35 -11.66 2.80 29.89
CA ASN A 35 -13.04 2.45 30.22
C ASN A 35 -13.91 2.29 28.96
N ARG A 36 -13.55 2.99 27.88
CA ARG A 36 -14.28 2.99 26.60
C ARG A 36 -13.36 3.38 25.44
N LEU A 37 -13.78 3.03 24.22
CA LEU A 37 -13.05 3.36 22.98
C LEU A 37 -12.85 4.86 22.76
N ALA A 38 -13.77 5.70 23.27
CA ALA A 38 -13.68 7.15 23.14
C ALA A 38 -12.53 7.76 23.98
N ASP A 39 -11.94 7.01 24.91
CA ASP A 39 -10.81 7.46 25.71
C ASP A 39 -9.46 7.21 25.01
N LEU A 40 -9.48 6.68 23.78
CA LEU A 40 -8.27 6.53 22.98
C LEU A 40 -7.70 7.91 22.61
N PRO A 41 -6.36 8.03 22.55
CA PRO A 41 -5.72 9.24 22.02
C PRO A 41 -6.27 9.56 20.62
N PRO A 42 -6.42 10.85 20.27
CA PRO A 42 -6.79 11.23 18.92
C PRO A 42 -5.77 10.66 17.93
N LEU A 43 -6.25 10.31 16.73
CA LEU A 43 -5.35 9.93 15.66
C LEU A 43 -4.42 11.11 15.39
N ALA A 44 -3.11 10.85 15.28
CA ALA A 44 -2.21 11.83 14.68
C ALA A 44 -2.73 12.16 13.27
N ASP A 45 -2.43 13.36 12.77
CA ASP A 45 -2.78 13.76 11.40
C ASP A 45 -2.13 12.79 10.40
N ALA A 46 -2.82 11.67 10.14
CA ALA A 46 -2.58 10.86 8.98
C ALA A 46 -3.02 11.73 7.79
N PRO A 47 -2.24 11.80 6.71
CA PRO A 47 -2.74 12.41 5.49
C PRO A 47 -4.10 11.77 5.20
N ALA A 48 -5.13 12.60 5.11
CA ALA A 48 -6.52 12.20 4.88
C ALA A 48 -6.73 11.63 3.47
N ASP A 49 -5.72 10.97 2.93
CA ASP A 49 -5.82 10.28 1.67
C ASP A 49 -6.42 8.90 1.95
N THR A 50 -7.75 8.91 2.05
CA THR A 50 -8.58 7.71 1.86
C THR A 50 -8.63 7.29 0.38
N GLY A 51 -7.77 7.85 -0.47
CA GLY A 51 -7.56 7.42 -1.85
C GLY A 51 -6.98 6.01 -1.93
N GLU A 52 -7.17 5.38 -3.08
CA GLU A 52 -6.56 4.10 -3.40
C GLU A 52 -5.05 4.21 -3.22
N VAL A 53 -4.54 3.60 -2.15
CA VAL A 53 -3.11 3.38 -2.00
C VAL A 53 -2.75 2.36 -3.07
N ASP A 54 -2.21 2.81 -4.19
CA ASP A 54 -1.68 1.91 -5.19
C ASP A 54 -0.45 1.20 -4.62
N LEU A 55 -0.72 0.02 -4.07
CA LEU A 55 0.27 -0.86 -3.47
C LEU A 55 1.37 -1.22 -4.48
N PHE A 56 1.05 -1.19 -5.77
CA PHE A 56 1.99 -1.47 -6.84
C PHE A 56 2.96 -0.33 -7.09
N THR A 57 2.62 0.94 -6.84
CA THR A 57 3.59 2.06 -6.91
C THR A 57 4.40 2.17 -5.62
N ALA A 58 3.81 1.88 -4.46
CA ALA A 58 4.48 2.03 -3.16
C ALA A 58 5.66 1.06 -2.98
N PHE A 59 5.63 -0.13 -3.59
CA PHE A 59 6.69 -1.14 -3.49
C PHE A 59 7.59 -1.27 -4.72
N ARG A 60 7.33 -0.54 -5.82
CA ARG A 60 8.09 -0.64 -7.08
C ARG A 60 9.42 0.13 -7.09
N HIS A 61 10.09 0.23 -5.96
CA HIS A 61 11.24 1.13 -5.87
C HIS A 61 12.55 0.62 -6.49
N ASP A 62 12.69 -0.61 -7.02
CA ASP A 62 14.04 -1.07 -7.42
C ASP A 62 14.17 -2.06 -8.61
N ASP A 63 13.18 -2.29 -9.50
CA ASP A 63 13.35 -3.31 -10.58
C ASP A 63 13.05 -2.87 -12.03
N ASP A 64 12.78 -1.58 -12.31
CA ASP A 64 12.43 -1.12 -13.68
C ASP A 64 13.36 -0.02 -14.22
N GLN A 65 14.68 -0.17 -14.10
CA GLN A 65 15.64 0.61 -14.91
C GLN A 65 16.52 -0.30 -15.76
N GLU A 66 16.04 -0.61 -16.96
CA GLU A 66 16.81 -0.65 -18.23
C GLU A 66 15.99 -1.42 -19.27
N GLU A 67 15.34 -0.70 -20.20
CA GLU A 67 15.22 -1.12 -21.62
C GLU A 67 14.37 -0.11 -22.41
N ALA A 68 14.94 1.07 -22.75
CA ALA A 68 14.46 1.86 -23.89
C ALA A 68 15.46 2.95 -24.32
N THR A 69 16.63 2.61 -24.88
CA THR A 69 17.37 3.53 -25.79
C THR A 69 18.38 2.76 -26.68
N ILE A 70 17.92 1.98 -27.66
CA ILE A 70 18.80 1.45 -28.73
C ILE A 70 18.33 1.87 -30.13
N ASP A 71 17.05 2.18 -30.32
CA ASP A 71 16.49 2.43 -31.66
C ASP A 71 16.80 3.82 -32.26
N GLU A 72 17.02 4.87 -31.46
CA GLU A 72 17.28 6.21 -32.01
C GLU A 72 18.68 6.34 -32.63
N LYS A 73 19.69 5.63 -32.09
CA LYS A 73 21.08 5.76 -32.59
C LYS A 73 21.33 5.07 -33.93
N LYS A 74 20.43 4.19 -34.37
CA LYS A 74 20.54 3.48 -35.66
C LYS A 74 20.07 4.28 -36.86
N MET A 75 19.32 5.36 -36.66
CA MET A 75 18.78 6.18 -37.76
C MET A 75 19.74 7.29 -38.22
N GLU A 76 20.70 7.71 -37.39
CA GLU A 76 21.68 8.75 -37.75
C GLU A 76 22.90 8.21 -38.52
N GLN A 77 23.28 6.95 -38.31
CA GLN A 77 24.50 6.39 -38.92
C GLN A 77 24.31 5.99 -40.40
N ASN A 78 23.07 5.82 -40.86
CA ASN A 78 22.78 5.46 -42.26
C ASN A 78 22.67 6.66 -43.21
N GLN A 79 22.75 7.90 -42.72
CA GLN A 79 22.71 9.11 -43.56
C GLN A 79 24.12 9.63 -43.93
N GLN A 80 25.18 9.04 -43.38
CA GLN A 80 26.56 9.48 -43.64
C GLN A 80 27.25 8.71 -44.78
N HIS A 81 26.71 7.59 -45.25
CA HIS A 81 27.32 6.81 -46.35
C HIS A 81 26.91 7.26 -47.76
N ASP A 82 25.82 8.01 -47.92
CA ASP A 82 25.31 8.40 -49.25
C ASP A 82 25.94 9.67 -49.84
N ASN A 83 26.88 10.33 -49.14
CA ASN A 83 27.47 11.60 -49.59
C ASN A 83 28.96 11.54 -49.94
N GLN A 84 29.49 10.36 -50.26
CA GLN A 84 30.80 10.21 -50.88
C GLN A 84 30.79 9.12 -51.96
N ASN A 85 30.41 9.50 -53.19
CA ASN A 85 31.06 9.06 -54.43
C ASN A 85 30.58 9.88 -55.64
#